data_AF-A0A9P8WA45-F1
#
_entry.id   AF-A0A9P8WA45-F1
#
_cell.length_a   1.000
_cell.length_b   1.000
_cell.length_c   1.000
_cell.angle_alpha   90.00
_cell.angle_beta   90.00
_cell.angle_gamma   90.00
#
_symmetry.space_group_name_H-M   'P 1'
#
loop_
_entity.id
_entity.type
_entity.pdbx_description
1 polymer ?
#
loop_
_entity_poly.entity_id
_entity_poly.type
_entity_poly.pdbx_seq_one_letter_code
_entity_poly.pdbx_strand_id
1 'polypeptide(L)'
;MADHKRLQEENIDRDTRQAKREKHDQPAETSLGDLYKIQLILYPPAAPTPDGKEVESLSIQGSLVKVVEARGHDNPFPQLRNWLIPVNGIVLPRDSGVARLLDDNYGTCVSKIIRRSQIRLGFYNRIRKATTEIIQMGFELLDQRGCLKQVYKFDLAWEGFGIWGNEFDTGDILLIEEFHIKRGSHGFEIGEMLFQVIVNKAQSMTSKFFVIASPTALALEGPNGNLTWERGVSIEFWRRLGFRRIGTSDWFGFTTDVNHGCHALSAADDYDPPAPRPSVHTPKMNCLFRLMKTVDDLTAFKNLYVFTRHYPMDHCTWRSTDLTGNTLLHIASLEKKNRCTKFLMAFCPYLNQTRNDAGDLPESVFGLYALR
;
A
#
# COMPACT_ATOMS: atom_id res chain seq x y z
N MET A 1 49.05 -10.24 -49.97
CA MET A 1 48.45 -9.02 -49.37
C MET A 1 47.13 -8.61 -50.05
N ALA A 2 47.04 -8.62 -51.39
CA ALA A 2 45.80 -8.28 -52.09
C ALA A 2 44.61 -9.23 -51.79
N ASP A 3 44.87 -10.54 -51.71
CA ASP A 3 43.79 -11.52 -51.45
C ASP A 3 43.20 -11.46 -50.04
N HIS A 4 44.00 -11.04 -49.05
CA HIS A 4 43.50 -10.91 -47.68
C HIS A 4 42.54 -9.73 -47.52
N LYS A 5 42.78 -8.65 -48.27
CA LYS A 5 41.93 -7.45 -48.27
C LYS A 5 40.58 -7.72 -48.93
N ARG A 6 40.57 -8.52 -49.99
CA ARG A 6 39.34 -8.94 -50.69
C ARG A 6 38.43 -9.82 -49.83
N LEU A 7 39.02 -10.74 -49.06
CA LEU A 7 38.27 -11.58 -48.11
C LEU A 7 37.66 -10.77 -46.93
N GLN A 8 38.33 -9.71 -46.49
CA GLN A 8 37.76 -8.83 -45.46
C GLN A 8 36.58 -8.01 -45.98
N GLU A 9 36.66 -7.50 -47.21
CA GLU A 9 35.57 -6.74 -47.83
C GLU A 9 34.32 -7.61 -48.10
N GLU A 10 34.51 -8.87 -48.52
CA GLU A 10 33.40 -9.82 -48.73
C GLU A 10 32.69 -10.22 -47.43
N ASN A 11 33.41 -10.33 -46.31
CA ASN A 11 32.82 -10.61 -45.00
C ASN A 11 31.98 -9.43 -44.49
N ILE A 12 32.46 -8.20 -44.67
CA ILE A 12 31.70 -6.99 -44.26
C ILE A 12 30.40 -6.86 -45.06
N ASP A 13 30.41 -7.14 -46.36
CA ASP A 13 29.18 -7.10 -47.18
C ASP A 13 28.21 -8.22 -46.80
N ARG A 14 28.71 -9.42 -46.45
CA ARG A 14 27.86 -10.52 -45.92
C ARG A 14 27.18 -10.14 -44.62
N ASP A 15 27.93 -9.62 -43.66
CA ASP A 15 27.38 -9.21 -42.36
C ASP A 15 26.38 -8.06 -42.51
N THR A 16 26.65 -7.11 -43.42
CA THR A 16 25.74 -6.00 -43.71
C THR A 16 24.43 -6.47 -44.36
N ARG A 17 24.51 -7.48 -45.25
CA ARG A 17 23.32 -8.08 -45.88
C ARG A 17 22.53 -8.95 -44.92
N GLN A 18 23.20 -9.65 -44.00
CA GLN A 18 22.55 -10.44 -42.96
C GLN A 18 21.83 -9.52 -41.97
N ALA A 19 22.47 -8.46 -41.50
CA ALA A 19 21.84 -7.46 -40.63
C ALA A 19 20.66 -6.74 -41.31
N LYS A 20 20.71 -6.51 -42.62
CA LYS A 20 19.57 -5.97 -43.39
C LYS A 20 18.42 -6.96 -43.55
N ARG A 21 18.69 -8.27 -43.68
CA ARG A 21 17.65 -9.31 -43.74
C ARG A 21 16.99 -9.51 -42.38
N GLU A 22 17.76 -9.55 -41.31
CA GLU A 22 17.25 -9.67 -39.94
C GLU A 22 16.38 -8.45 -39.53
N LYS A 23 16.64 -7.27 -40.11
CA LYS A 23 15.77 -6.10 -39.94
C LYS A 23 14.48 -6.13 -40.76
N HIS A 24 14.40 -6.92 -41.83
CA HIS A 24 13.22 -6.95 -42.69
C HIS A 24 12.19 -8.02 -42.27
N ASP A 25 12.64 -9.04 -41.53
CA ASP A 25 11.80 -10.14 -41.02
C ASP A 25 11.35 -9.95 -39.56
N GLN A 26 11.63 -8.80 -38.93
CA GLN A 26 10.99 -8.48 -37.65
C GLN A 26 9.51 -8.19 -37.89
N PRO A 27 8.58 -9.00 -37.35
CA PRO A 27 7.15 -8.71 -37.45
C PRO A 27 6.92 -7.31 -36.87
N ALA A 28 6.08 -6.50 -37.54
CA ALA A 28 5.74 -5.18 -37.06
C ALA A 28 5.33 -5.27 -35.59
N GLU A 29 6.06 -4.58 -34.70
CA GLU A 29 5.73 -4.52 -33.27
C GLU A 29 4.32 -3.91 -33.14
N THR A 30 3.33 -4.78 -32.96
CA THR A 30 1.98 -4.36 -32.61
C THR A 30 2.06 -3.59 -31.30
N SER A 31 1.67 -2.32 -31.31
CA SER A 31 1.73 -1.49 -30.11
C SER A 31 0.82 -2.09 -29.04
N LEU A 32 1.23 -2.03 -27.77
CA LEU A 32 0.45 -2.60 -26.67
C LEU A 32 -0.97 -2.01 -26.62
N GLY A 33 -1.13 -0.75 -27.02
CA GLY A 33 -2.42 -0.07 -27.06
C GLY A 33 -3.37 -0.57 -28.15
N ASP A 34 -2.87 -1.31 -29.13
CA ASP A 34 -3.71 -1.98 -30.12
C ASP A 34 -4.34 -3.27 -29.60
N LEU A 35 -3.85 -3.84 -28.49
CA LEU A 35 -4.28 -5.13 -27.96
C LEU A 35 -5.33 -4.99 -26.84
N TYR A 36 -5.34 -3.86 -26.15
CA TYR A 36 -6.10 -3.70 -24.90
C TYR A 36 -6.99 -2.46 -24.89
N LYS A 37 -8.02 -2.54 -24.07
CA LYS A 37 -8.97 -1.46 -23.83
C LYS A 37 -9.15 -1.31 -22.33
N ILE A 38 -8.89 -0.13 -21.79
CA ILE A 38 -9.09 0.13 -20.35
C ILE A 38 -10.49 0.68 -20.16
N GLN A 39 -11.16 0.32 -19.08
CA GLN A 39 -12.46 0.86 -18.74
C GLN A 39 -12.47 1.38 -17.30
N LEU A 40 -12.80 2.65 -17.11
CA LEU A 40 -12.94 3.25 -15.79
C LEU A 40 -14.37 3.02 -15.29
N ILE A 41 -14.52 2.59 -14.03
CA ILE A 41 -15.82 2.35 -13.41
C ILE A 41 -15.92 3.23 -12.18
N LEU A 42 -16.85 4.19 -12.19
CA LEU A 42 -16.94 5.20 -11.12
C LEU A 42 -17.82 4.77 -9.93
N TYR A 43 -18.34 3.54 -9.91
CA TYR A 43 -19.16 3.00 -8.83
C TYR A 43 -18.96 1.49 -8.70
N PRO A 44 -19.28 0.87 -7.55
CA PRO A 44 -19.30 -0.59 -7.47
C PRO A 44 -20.23 -1.16 -8.55
N PRO A 45 -19.92 -2.34 -9.11
CA PRO A 45 -20.80 -2.99 -10.07
C PRO A 45 -22.08 -3.43 -9.35
N ALA A 46 -23.12 -2.59 -9.38
CA ALA A 46 -24.46 -3.13 -9.43
C ALA A 46 -24.59 -3.87 -10.76
N ALA A 47 -25.38 -4.96 -10.79
CA ALA A 47 -25.67 -5.67 -12.03
C ALA A 47 -26.00 -4.64 -13.13
N PRO A 48 -25.36 -4.70 -14.31
CA PRO A 48 -25.54 -3.69 -15.34
C PRO A 48 -27.02 -3.56 -15.65
N THR A 49 -27.58 -2.37 -15.44
CA THR A 49 -28.89 -2.06 -16.00
C THR A 49 -28.72 -1.93 -17.52
N PRO A 50 -29.70 -2.39 -18.33
CA PRO A 50 -29.61 -2.34 -19.80
C PRO A 50 -29.31 -0.94 -20.38
N ASP A 51 -29.55 0.12 -19.60
CA ASP A 51 -29.53 1.52 -20.03
C ASP A 51 -28.29 2.32 -19.59
N GLY A 52 -27.20 1.65 -19.22
CA GLY A 52 -25.95 2.32 -18.84
C GLY A 52 -25.46 3.28 -19.94
N LYS A 53 -25.53 4.59 -19.69
CA LYS A 53 -25.01 5.59 -20.64
C LYS A 53 -23.48 5.54 -20.64
N GLU A 54 -22.92 5.31 -21.82
CA GLU A 54 -21.50 5.45 -22.11
C GLU A 54 -21.10 6.93 -21.95
N VAL A 55 -20.07 7.22 -21.16
CA VAL A 55 -19.60 8.59 -20.93
C VAL A 55 -18.09 8.63 -21.10
N GLU A 56 -17.60 9.45 -22.02
CA GLU A 56 -16.19 9.77 -22.27
C GLU A 56 -15.25 8.60 -22.61
N SER A 57 -14.61 8.70 -23.77
CA SER A 57 -13.44 7.89 -24.14
C SER A 57 -12.17 8.72 -23.95
N LEU A 58 -11.22 8.20 -23.18
CA LEU A 58 -9.86 8.73 -23.11
C LEU A 58 -8.98 7.93 -24.06
N SER A 59 -8.21 8.58 -24.93
CA SER A 59 -7.18 7.90 -25.71
C SER A 59 -5.85 8.08 -24.99
N ILE A 60 -5.23 7.00 -24.54
CA ILE A 60 -3.85 7.02 -24.03
C ILE A 60 -3.03 6.11 -24.93
N GLN A 61 -2.12 6.71 -25.71
CA GLN A 61 -1.16 5.98 -26.56
C GLN A 61 -1.79 4.90 -27.47
N GLY A 62 -2.95 5.20 -28.09
CA GLY A 62 -3.65 4.27 -28.98
C GLY A 62 -4.62 3.31 -28.28
N SER A 63 -4.52 3.16 -26.95
CA SER A 63 -5.49 2.41 -26.14
C SER A 63 -6.76 3.22 -25.97
N LEU A 64 -7.91 2.66 -26.37
CA LEU A 64 -9.21 3.26 -26.10
C LEU A 64 -9.55 3.02 -24.62
N VAL A 65 -9.54 4.05 -23.80
CA VAL A 65 -10.05 4.00 -22.43
C VAL A 65 -11.53 4.38 -22.49
N LYS A 66 -12.46 3.53 -22.03
CA LYS A 66 -13.88 3.91 -21.89
C LYS A 66 -14.19 4.21 -20.45
N VAL A 67 -14.73 5.38 -20.14
CA VAL A 67 -15.29 5.61 -18.80
C VAL A 67 -16.73 5.09 -18.81
N VAL A 68 -17.09 4.28 -17.84
CA VAL A 68 -18.46 3.84 -17.61
C VAL A 68 -18.87 4.36 -16.25
N GLU A 69 -19.63 5.45 -16.31
CA GLU A 69 -20.27 6.02 -15.15
C GLU A 69 -21.58 5.26 -14.89
N ALA A 70 -21.53 4.28 -14.00
CA ALA A 70 -22.74 3.55 -13.63
C ALA A 70 -23.72 4.49 -12.90
N ARG A 71 -24.95 4.61 -13.39
CA ARG A 71 -26.02 5.38 -12.74
C ARG A 71 -26.37 4.70 -11.42
N GLY A 72 -26.02 5.38 -10.33
CA GLY A 72 -26.10 4.83 -8.98
C GLY A 72 -27.52 4.50 -8.54
N HIS A 73 -27.69 3.30 -8.01
CA HIS A 73 -28.81 3.01 -7.10
C HIS A 73 -28.40 2.37 -5.77
N ASP A 74 -27.27 1.66 -5.64
CA ASP A 74 -26.89 1.05 -4.37
C ASP A 74 -25.45 1.39 -3.94
N ASN A 75 -25.27 2.55 -3.30
CA ASN A 75 -24.10 2.73 -2.44
C ASN A 75 -24.53 2.28 -1.04
N PRO A 76 -23.96 1.19 -0.47
CA PRO A 76 -24.35 0.71 0.85
C PRO A 76 -24.11 1.73 1.97
N PHE A 77 -23.38 2.81 1.70
CA PHE A 77 -23.06 3.86 2.66
C PHE A 77 -23.33 5.26 2.09
N PRO A 78 -24.60 5.68 1.92
CA PRO A 78 -24.95 7.01 1.41
C PRO A 78 -24.33 8.16 2.23
N GLN A 79 -24.10 7.94 3.53
CA GLN A 79 -23.43 8.87 4.43
C GLN A 79 -21.95 9.13 4.13
N LEU A 80 -21.29 8.29 3.33
CA LEU A 80 -19.87 8.43 2.98
C LEU A 80 -19.68 9.25 1.69
N ARG A 81 -20.73 9.46 0.89
CA ARG A 81 -20.65 10.02 -0.47
C ARG A 81 -19.98 11.38 -0.58
N ASN A 82 -20.06 12.20 0.47
CA ASN A 82 -19.52 13.57 0.38
C ASN A 82 -17.99 13.59 0.36
N TRP A 83 -17.37 12.68 1.12
CA TRP A 83 -15.93 12.68 1.36
C TRP A 83 -15.20 11.45 0.83
N LEU A 84 -15.92 10.41 0.42
CA LEU A 84 -15.34 9.17 -0.10
C LEU A 84 -15.89 8.89 -1.50
N ILE A 85 -15.03 8.96 -2.51
CA ILE A 85 -15.42 8.86 -3.91
C ILE A 85 -14.66 7.69 -4.56
N PRO A 86 -15.34 6.63 -5.01
CA PRO A 86 -14.68 5.53 -5.69
C PRO A 86 -14.13 5.95 -7.07
N VAL A 87 -12.96 5.42 -7.41
CA VAL A 87 -12.31 5.57 -8.72
C VAL A 87 -11.76 4.21 -9.11
N ASN A 88 -12.55 3.39 -9.78
CA ASN A 88 -12.15 2.02 -10.12
C ASN A 88 -11.80 1.92 -11.61
N GLY A 89 -11.03 0.89 -11.95
CA GLY A 89 -10.64 0.62 -13.33
C GLY A 89 -10.54 -0.87 -13.59
N ILE A 90 -10.77 -1.25 -14.84
CA ILE A 90 -10.64 -2.62 -15.34
C ILE A 90 -9.95 -2.58 -16.71
N VAL A 91 -9.08 -3.53 -16.99
CA VAL A 91 -8.43 -3.69 -18.29
C VAL A 91 -9.05 -4.88 -18.99
N LEU A 92 -9.54 -4.68 -20.21
CA LEU A 92 -10.25 -5.69 -21.00
C LEU A 92 -9.50 -5.95 -22.32
N PRO A 93 -9.58 -7.17 -22.87
CA PRO A 93 -9.23 -7.41 -24.26
C PRO A 93 -10.04 -6.50 -25.20
N ARG A 94 -9.42 -6.07 -26.30
CA ARG A 94 -10.04 -5.13 -27.26
C ARG A 94 -11.37 -5.64 -27.82
N ASP A 95 -11.45 -6.95 -28.08
CA ASP A 95 -12.60 -7.61 -28.71
C ASP A 95 -13.63 -8.16 -27.70
N SER A 96 -13.43 -7.90 -26.40
CA SER A 96 -14.35 -8.36 -25.37
C SER A 96 -15.66 -7.58 -25.41
N GLY A 97 -16.77 -8.30 -25.65
CA GLY A 97 -18.10 -7.78 -25.41
C GLY A 97 -18.35 -7.48 -23.92
N VAL A 98 -19.22 -6.52 -23.64
CA VAL A 98 -19.60 -6.06 -22.27
C VAL A 98 -20.15 -7.20 -21.38
N ALA A 99 -20.58 -8.32 -21.97
CA ALA A 99 -21.14 -9.44 -21.21
C ALA A 99 -20.12 -10.33 -20.48
N ARG A 100 -18.80 -10.21 -20.75
CA ARG A 100 -17.74 -11.07 -20.15
C ARG A 100 -16.77 -10.34 -19.21
N LEU A 101 -17.20 -9.22 -18.62
CA LEU A 101 -16.32 -8.30 -17.88
C LEU A 101 -15.58 -8.91 -16.68
N LEU A 102 -16.17 -9.90 -16.00
CA LEU A 102 -15.62 -10.40 -14.73
C LEU A 102 -14.55 -11.47 -14.92
N ASP A 103 -14.70 -12.37 -15.89
CA ASP A 103 -13.80 -13.53 -16.01
C ASP A 103 -12.60 -13.25 -16.94
N ASP A 104 -12.75 -12.34 -17.89
CA ASP A 104 -11.80 -12.17 -19.01
C ASP A 104 -11.03 -10.84 -18.99
N ASN A 105 -10.92 -10.19 -17.83
CA ASN A 105 -10.12 -8.97 -17.68
C ASN A 105 -8.63 -9.27 -17.48
N TYR A 106 -7.73 -8.34 -17.84
CA TYR A 106 -6.29 -8.44 -17.62
C TYR A 106 -5.82 -7.78 -16.32
N GLY A 107 -6.69 -6.97 -15.71
CA GLY A 107 -6.41 -6.36 -14.42
C GLY A 107 -7.57 -5.49 -13.94
N THR A 108 -7.62 -5.28 -12.63
CA THR A 108 -8.59 -4.41 -11.97
C THR A 108 -7.90 -3.53 -10.93
N CYS A 109 -8.48 -2.37 -10.66
CA CYS A 109 -8.05 -1.48 -9.59
C CYS A 109 -9.30 -0.98 -8.86
N VAL A 110 -9.34 -1.21 -7.55
CA VAL A 110 -10.33 -0.66 -6.63
C VAL A 110 -9.63 0.43 -5.83
N SER A 111 -10.08 1.67 -6.01
CA SER A 111 -9.48 2.81 -5.32
C SER A 111 -10.52 3.83 -4.90
N LYS A 112 -10.18 4.67 -3.93
CA LYS A 112 -11.08 5.68 -3.38
C LYS A 112 -10.35 7.00 -3.10
N ILE A 113 -10.93 8.11 -3.56
CA ILE A 113 -10.54 9.46 -3.14
C ILE A 113 -11.19 9.78 -1.79
N ILE A 114 -10.36 10.13 -0.82
CA ILE A 114 -10.71 10.58 0.52
C ILE A 114 -10.51 12.09 0.57
N ARG A 115 -11.61 12.85 0.58
CA ARG A 115 -11.61 14.31 0.75
C ARG A 115 -11.36 14.69 2.20
N ARG A 116 -10.10 14.60 2.62
CA ARG A 116 -9.67 14.78 4.01
C ARG A 116 -10.14 16.09 4.62
N SER A 117 -10.15 17.17 3.85
CA SER A 117 -10.62 18.50 4.29
C SER A 117 -12.05 18.47 4.84
N GLN A 118 -12.92 17.58 4.35
CA GLN A 118 -14.31 17.46 4.77
C GLN A 118 -14.51 16.62 6.04
N ILE A 119 -13.53 15.80 6.40
CA ILE A 119 -13.59 14.91 7.57
C ILE A 119 -12.50 15.21 8.59
N ARG A 120 -11.76 16.30 8.42
CA ARG A 120 -10.65 16.71 9.30
C ARG A 120 -11.08 16.79 10.77
N LEU A 121 -12.26 17.35 11.02
CA LEU A 121 -12.89 17.35 12.34
C LEU A 121 -13.50 15.97 12.61
N GLY A 122 -12.85 15.19 13.48
CA GLY A 122 -13.27 13.85 13.82
C GLY A 122 -12.87 12.79 12.79
N PHE A 123 -11.70 12.95 12.15
CA PHE A 123 -11.18 12.06 11.12
C PHE A 123 -11.30 10.58 11.52
N TYR A 124 -10.77 10.20 12.69
CA TYR A 124 -10.87 8.84 13.22
C TYR A 124 -12.32 8.33 13.36
N ASN A 125 -13.24 9.16 13.82
CA ASN A 125 -14.65 8.77 13.95
C ASN A 125 -15.32 8.54 12.59
N ARG A 126 -14.87 9.25 11.54
CA ARG A 126 -15.38 9.11 10.18
C ARG A 126 -14.81 7.86 9.51
N ILE A 127 -13.50 7.65 9.56
CA ILE A 127 -12.85 6.49 8.92
C ILE A 127 -13.21 5.17 9.58
N ARG A 128 -13.57 5.14 10.88
CA ARG A 128 -14.05 3.92 11.57
C ARG A 128 -15.27 3.25 10.91
N LYS A 129 -15.99 3.97 10.05
CA LYS A 129 -17.16 3.49 9.32
C LYS A 129 -16.85 3.14 7.86
N ALA A 130 -15.58 3.20 7.46
CA ALA A 130 -15.11 2.93 6.10
C ALA A 130 -14.64 1.47 5.95
N THR A 131 -13.98 1.17 4.83
CA THR A 131 -13.33 -0.12 4.55
C THR A 131 -12.17 -0.40 5.50
N THR A 132 -11.79 -1.66 5.63
CA THR A 132 -10.68 -2.11 6.49
C THR A 132 -9.37 -1.43 6.11
N GLU A 133 -9.12 -1.27 4.81
CA GLU A 133 -7.92 -0.67 4.23
C GLU A 133 -7.82 0.81 4.60
N ILE A 134 -8.93 1.57 4.52
CA ILE A 134 -8.98 2.97 4.95
C ILE A 134 -8.74 3.09 6.45
N ILE A 135 -9.33 2.20 7.24
CA ILE A 135 -9.15 2.16 8.70
C ILE A 135 -7.68 1.92 9.03
N GLN A 136 -7.06 0.90 8.42
CA GLN A 136 -5.66 0.55 8.65
C GLN A 136 -4.73 1.69 8.26
N MET A 137 -4.84 2.20 7.02
CA MET A 137 -4.05 3.35 6.55
C MET A 137 -4.21 4.56 7.48
N GLY A 138 -5.47 4.89 7.82
CA GLY A 138 -5.78 6.08 8.60
C GLY A 138 -5.29 6.01 10.04
N PHE A 139 -5.30 4.83 10.68
CA PHE A 139 -4.75 4.67 12.02
C PHE A 139 -3.23 4.49 12.04
N GLU A 140 -2.63 3.91 11.01
CA GLU A 140 -1.18 3.70 10.94
C GLU A 140 -0.46 5.00 10.58
N LEU A 141 -0.85 5.66 9.48
CA LEU A 141 -0.13 6.82 8.94
C LEU A 141 -0.58 8.16 9.52
N LEU A 142 -1.87 8.30 9.80
CA LEU A 142 -2.48 9.60 10.05
C LEU A 142 -2.85 9.79 11.52
N ASP A 143 -2.85 11.03 11.97
CA ASP A 143 -3.31 11.44 13.30
C ASP A 143 -4.84 11.62 13.34
N GLN A 144 -5.38 11.98 14.50
CA GLN A 144 -6.82 12.21 14.70
C GLN A 144 -7.41 13.34 13.85
N ARG A 145 -6.58 14.14 13.18
CA ARG A 145 -6.96 15.22 12.26
C ARG A 145 -6.67 14.84 10.80
N GLY A 146 -6.27 13.60 10.50
CA GLY A 146 -5.92 13.17 9.14
C GLY A 146 -4.61 13.77 8.61
N CYS A 147 -3.76 14.29 9.49
CA CYS A 147 -2.41 14.76 9.17
C CYS A 147 -1.42 13.61 9.29
N LEU A 148 -0.32 13.63 8.55
CA LEU A 148 0.72 12.61 8.69
C LEU A 148 1.30 12.67 10.11
N LYS A 149 1.38 11.52 10.79
CA LYS A 149 1.90 11.44 12.16
C LYS A 149 3.32 12.03 12.24
N GLN A 150 3.59 12.73 13.33
CA GLN A 150 4.87 13.43 13.56
C GLN A 150 6.09 12.50 13.50
N VAL A 151 5.91 11.23 13.90
CA VAL A 151 6.98 10.21 13.85
C VAL A 151 7.51 9.99 12.43
N TYR A 152 6.66 10.11 11.41
CA TYR A 152 7.09 9.94 10.02
C TYR A 152 7.72 11.20 9.41
N LYS A 153 7.75 12.32 10.15
CA LYS A 153 8.25 13.61 9.67
C LYS A 153 9.55 14.08 10.32
N PHE A 154 9.73 13.75 11.60
CA PHE A 154 10.76 14.38 12.43
C PHE A 154 11.52 13.40 13.34
N ASP A 155 11.09 12.14 13.41
CA ASP A 155 11.77 11.14 14.23
C ASP A 155 12.75 10.37 13.34
N LEU A 156 14.05 10.60 13.54
CA LEU A 156 15.13 10.00 12.75
C LEU A 156 15.04 8.46 12.64
N ALA A 157 14.40 7.81 13.61
CA ALA A 157 14.23 6.35 13.58
C ALA A 157 13.02 5.89 12.74
N TRP A 158 12.08 6.79 12.42
CA TRP A 158 10.77 6.47 11.83
C TRP A 158 10.46 7.24 10.54
N GLU A 159 11.17 8.33 10.25
CA GLU A 159 10.96 9.14 9.05
C GLU A 159 11.41 8.44 7.75
N GLY A 160 12.08 7.29 7.84
CA GLY A 160 12.60 6.57 6.68
C GLY A 160 13.63 7.45 5.96
N PHE A 161 13.37 7.79 4.70
CA PHE A 161 14.17 8.79 3.95
C PHE A 161 13.78 10.25 4.23
N GLY A 162 12.74 10.52 5.02
CA GLY A 162 12.31 11.89 5.34
C GLY A 162 11.74 12.67 4.15
N ILE A 163 11.39 11.99 3.06
CA ILE A 163 10.86 12.62 1.83
C ILE A 163 9.39 13.06 1.96
N TRP A 164 8.69 12.62 3.01
CA TRP A 164 7.29 12.97 3.29
C TRP A 164 7.23 13.84 4.55
N GLY A 165 6.86 15.10 4.37
CA GLY A 165 6.79 16.10 5.40
C GLY A 165 5.39 16.68 5.59
N ASN A 166 5.34 17.99 5.82
CA ASN A 166 4.10 18.72 6.10
C ASN A 166 3.21 18.89 4.85
N GLU A 167 3.77 18.75 3.65
CA GLU A 167 3.00 18.75 2.41
C GLU A 167 1.94 17.65 2.38
N PHE A 168 2.23 16.51 3.03
CA PHE A 168 1.33 15.37 3.17
C PHE A 168 0.10 15.68 4.04
N ASP A 169 0.10 16.74 4.87
CA ASP A 169 -1.04 17.11 5.73
C ASP A 169 -2.21 17.76 4.98
N THR A 170 -2.01 18.04 3.70
CA THR A 170 -2.95 18.80 2.87
C THR A 170 -3.28 18.07 1.58
N GLY A 171 -4.44 18.40 1.00
CA GLY A 171 -4.94 17.71 -0.19
C GLY A 171 -5.69 16.42 0.13
N ASP A 172 -6.24 15.81 -0.90
CA ASP A 172 -6.99 14.56 -0.80
C ASP A 172 -6.05 13.34 -0.80
N ILE A 173 -6.58 12.16 -0.52
CA ILE A 173 -5.84 10.90 -0.64
C ILE A 173 -6.56 10.02 -1.65
N LEU A 174 -5.85 9.52 -2.65
CA LEU A 174 -6.29 8.40 -3.47
C LEU A 174 -5.73 7.11 -2.86
N LEU A 175 -6.56 6.34 -2.17
CA LEU A 175 -6.14 5.05 -1.62
C LEU A 175 -6.41 3.94 -2.64
N ILE A 176 -5.37 3.20 -3.03
CA ILE A 176 -5.51 1.94 -3.77
C ILE A 176 -5.71 0.83 -2.74
N GLU A 177 -6.91 0.25 -2.72
CA GLU A 177 -7.27 -0.83 -1.80
C GLU A 177 -6.93 -2.20 -2.39
N GLU A 178 -7.29 -2.39 -3.66
CA GLU A 178 -7.04 -3.63 -4.39
C GLU A 178 -6.53 -3.30 -5.80
N PHE A 179 -5.52 -4.03 -6.24
CA PHE A 179 -4.90 -3.90 -7.53
C PHE A 179 -4.60 -5.31 -8.02
N HIS A 180 -5.30 -5.75 -9.05
CA HIS A 180 -5.16 -7.09 -9.60
C HIS A 180 -4.59 -7.02 -11.01
N ILE A 181 -3.62 -7.89 -11.29
CA ILE A 181 -3.03 -8.04 -12.62
C ILE A 181 -2.90 -9.52 -12.92
N LYS A 182 -3.35 -9.95 -14.10
CA LYS A 182 -3.10 -11.32 -14.58
C LYS A 182 -1.61 -11.50 -14.89
N ARG A 183 -0.97 -12.56 -14.38
CA ARG A 183 0.41 -12.87 -14.83
C ARG A 183 0.40 -13.17 -16.32
N GLY A 184 1.27 -12.47 -17.02
CA GLY A 184 1.59 -12.66 -18.44
C GLY A 184 2.86 -11.90 -18.76
N SER A 185 3.35 -12.02 -20.00
CA SER A 185 4.54 -11.30 -20.47
C SER A 185 4.43 -9.78 -20.36
N HIS A 186 3.21 -9.25 -20.24
CA HIS A 186 2.92 -7.81 -20.22
C HIS A 186 2.22 -7.33 -18.94
N GLY A 187 2.22 -8.14 -17.86
CA GLY A 187 1.46 -7.82 -16.65
C GLY A 187 1.86 -6.48 -16.04
N PHE A 188 3.17 -6.18 -15.97
CA PHE A 188 3.66 -4.93 -15.39
C PHE A 188 3.27 -3.71 -16.23
N GLU A 189 3.39 -3.79 -17.56
CA GLU A 189 3.02 -2.72 -18.48
C GLU A 189 1.51 -2.45 -18.41
N ILE A 190 0.69 -3.49 -18.33
CA ILE A 190 -0.76 -3.37 -18.13
C ILE A 190 -1.09 -2.70 -16.80
N GLY A 191 -0.40 -3.11 -15.72
CA GLY A 191 -0.54 -2.48 -14.41
C GLY A 191 -0.18 -1.01 -14.42
N GLU A 192 0.92 -0.63 -15.08
CA GLU A 192 1.34 0.76 -15.22
C GLU A 192 0.32 1.59 -15.99
N MET A 193 -0.18 1.10 -17.12
CA MET A 193 -1.24 1.79 -17.86
C MET A 193 -2.52 1.96 -17.02
N LEU A 194 -2.96 0.91 -16.31
CA LEU A 194 -4.12 0.98 -15.43
C LEU A 194 -3.92 2.01 -14.32
N PHE A 195 -2.75 2.02 -13.69
CA PHE A 195 -2.40 2.99 -12.66
C PHE A 195 -2.45 4.44 -13.20
N GLN A 196 -1.85 4.71 -14.35
CA GLN A 196 -1.86 6.04 -14.96
C GLN A 196 -3.29 6.52 -15.27
N VAL A 197 -4.15 5.63 -15.79
CA VAL A 197 -5.56 5.93 -16.04
C VAL A 197 -6.29 6.33 -14.75
N ILE A 198 -6.04 5.61 -13.66
CA ILE A 198 -6.65 5.88 -12.34
C ILE A 198 -6.16 7.23 -11.77
N VAL A 199 -4.85 7.49 -11.83
CA VAL A 199 -4.26 8.75 -11.36
C VAL A 199 -4.76 9.95 -12.17
N ASN A 200 -4.79 9.84 -13.51
CA ASN A 200 -5.31 10.90 -14.37
C ASN A 200 -6.79 11.18 -14.09
N LYS A 201 -7.58 10.14 -13.82
CA LYS A 201 -8.97 10.34 -13.40
C LYS A 201 -9.06 11.06 -12.06
N ALA A 202 -8.22 10.71 -11.10
CA ALA A 202 -8.18 11.40 -9.81
C ALA A 202 -7.75 12.88 -9.96
N GLN A 203 -6.76 13.18 -10.81
CA GLN A 203 -6.36 14.56 -11.14
C GLN A 203 -7.52 15.39 -11.72
N SER A 204 -8.41 14.78 -12.51
CA SER A 204 -9.59 15.47 -13.03
C SER A 204 -10.63 15.78 -11.95
N MET A 205 -10.53 15.18 -10.76
CA MET A 205 -11.52 15.28 -9.68
C MET A 205 -11.02 16.11 -8.50
N THR A 206 -9.71 16.25 -8.34
CA THR A 206 -9.08 17.02 -7.25
C THR A 206 -7.74 17.60 -7.70
N SER A 207 -7.43 18.81 -7.24
CA SER A 207 -6.25 19.56 -7.68
C SER A 207 -4.95 19.15 -6.99
N LYS A 208 -5.03 18.66 -5.74
CA LYS A 208 -3.88 18.23 -4.95
C LYS A 208 -4.24 16.99 -4.16
N PHE A 209 -3.52 15.90 -4.40
CA PHE A 209 -3.70 14.66 -3.69
C PHE A 209 -2.41 13.85 -3.63
N PHE A 210 -2.39 12.88 -2.73
CA PHE A 210 -1.37 11.84 -2.65
C PHE A 210 -2.02 10.50 -2.96
N VAL A 211 -1.29 9.62 -3.63
CA VAL A 211 -1.72 8.24 -3.84
C VAL A 211 -1.05 7.38 -2.78
N ILE A 212 -1.83 6.52 -2.13
CA ILE A 212 -1.34 5.61 -1.09
C ILE A 212 -1.68 4.17 -1.49
N ALA A 213 -0.72 3.27 -1.32
CA ALA A 213 -0.90 1.84 -1.54
C ALA A 213 -0.15 1.02 -0.47
N SER A 214 -0.72 -0.12 -0.11
CA SER A 214 -0.03 -1.15 0.70
C SER A 214 0.55 -2.21 -0.25
N PRO A 215 1.67 -2.89 0.12
CA PRO A 215 2.13 -4.06 -0.61
C PRO A 215 1.03 -5.14 -0.76
N THR A 216 0.12 -5.24 0.20
CA THR A 216 -1.00 -6.21 0.15
C THR A 216 -2.10 -5.83 -0.83
N ALA A 217 -2.12 -4.59 -1.33
CA ALA A 217 -3.11 -4.16 -2.31
C ALA A 217 -2.87 -4.84 -3.66
N LEU A 218 -1.63 -5.20 -4.00
CA LEU A 218 -1.34 -5.93 -5.24
C LEU A 218 -1.57 -7.43 -5.06
N ALA A 219 -2.47 -7.98 -5.86
CA ALA A 219 -2.66 -9.40 -6.08
C ALA A 219 -2.24 -9.76 -7.51
N LEU A 220 -1.51 -10.87 -7.67
CA LEU A 220 -1.13 -11.39 -8.98
C LEU A 220 -1.86 -12.70 -9.24
N GLU A 221 -2.50 -12.82 -10.39
CA GLU A 221 -3.10 -14.10 -10.79
C GLU A 221 -2.01 -15.08 -11.21
N GLY A 222 -1.90 -16.22 -10.52
CA GLY A 222 -1.03 -17.31 -10.93
C GLY A 222 -1.58 -18.10 -12.13
N PRO A 223 -0.78 -19.02 -12.71
CA PRO A 223 -1.20 -19.83 -13.87
C PRO A 223 -2.48 -20.64 -13.67
N ASN A 224 -2.82 -20.95 -12.41
CA ASN A 224 -4.00 -21.73 -12.04
C ASN A 224 -5.22 -20.85 -11.69
N GLY A 225 -5.16 -19.53 -11.92
CA GLY A 225 -6.19 -18.58 -11.50
C GLY A 225 -6.12 -18.19 -10.02
N ASN A 226 -5.23 -18.80 -9.23
CA ASN A 226 -5.07 -18.48 -7.82
C ASN A 226 -4.34 -17.15 -7.65
N LEU A 227 -4.91 -16.25 -6.85
CA LEU A 227 -4.24 -15.02 -6.44
C LEU A 227 -3.06 -15.33 -5.52
N THR A 228 -1.91 -14.70 -5.79
CA THR A 228 -0.76 -14.71 -4.89
C THR A 228 -0.38 -13.29 -4.48
N TRP A 229 -0.01 -13.15 -3.20
CA TRP A 229 0.43 -11.89 -2.59
C TRP A 229 1.91 -12.02 -2.27
N GLU A 230 2.74 -11.98 -3.31
CA GLU A 230 4.19 -12.03 -3.16
C GLU A 230 4.70 -10.64 -2.76
N ARG A 231 4.83 -10.40 -1.45
CA ARG A 231 5.19 -9.08 -0.87
C ARG A 231 6.38 -8.42 -1.58
N GLY A 232 7.43 -9.17 -1.91
CA GLY A 232 8.61 -8.64 -2.61
C GLY A 232 8.27 -8.11 -4.00
N VAL A 233 7.47 -8.85 -4.77
CA VAL A 233 7.02 -8.45 -6.11
C VAL A 233 6.11 -7.22 -6.02
N SER A 234 5.23 -7.16 -5.01
CA SER A 234 4.38 -5.98 -4.80
C SER A 234 5.18 -4.73 -4.47
N ILE A 235 6.20 -4.84 -3.62
CA ILE A 235 7.09 -3.71 -3.28
C ILE A 235 7.83 -3.23 -4.54
N GLU A 236 8.37 -4.15 -5.33
CA GLU A 236 9.07 -3.82 -6.58
C GLU A 236 8.12 -3.12 -7.58
N PHE A 237 6.89 -3.63 -7.73
CA PHE A 237 5.87 -3.04 -8.58
C PHE A 237 5.55 -1.59 -8.18
N TRP A 238 5.23 -1.34 -6.90
CA TRP A 238 4.92 0.01 -6.43
C TRP A 238 6.11 0.98 -6.62
N ARG A 239 7.32 0.53 -6.31
CA ARG A 239 8.54 1.34 -6.50
C ARG A 239 8.80 1.67 -7.96
N ARG A 240 8.55 0.71 -8.86
CA ARG A 240 8.66 0.92 -10.31
C ARG A 240 7.68 1.99 -10.80
N LEU A 241 6.48 2.06 -10.24
CA LEU A 241 5.50 3.13 -10.51
C LEU A 241 5.88 4.49 -9.89
N GLY A 242 7.03 4.60 -9.23
CA GLY A 242 7.50 5.83 -8.62
C GLY A 242 7.03 6.04 -7.18
N PHE A 243 6.35 5.07 -6.57
CA PHE A 243 6.02 5.16 -5.15
C PHE A 243 7.26 5.02 -4.28
N ARG A 244 7.28 5.73 -3.15
CA ARG A 244 8.32 5.57 -2.13
C ARG A 244 7.69 5.36 -0.77
N ARG A 245 8.40 4.67 0.12
CA ARG A 245 7.85 4.30 1.42
C ARG A 245 7.55 5.53 2.29
N ILE A 246 6.44 5.49 3.03
CA ILE A 246 6.07 6.54 3.99
C ILE A 246 6.69 6.21 5.34
N GLY A 247 7.82 6.84 5.64
CA GLY A 247 8.57 6.56 6.85
C GLY A 247 9.04 5.11 6.92
N THR A 248 8.90 4.50 8.10
CA THR A 248 9.15 3.07 8.33
C THR A 248 7.89 2.21 8.21
N SER A 249 6.75 2.79 7.83
CA SER A 249 5.49 2.07 7.71
C SER A 249 5.50 1.05 6.56
N ASP A 250 4.47 0.22 6.51
CA ASP A 250 4.26 -0.67 5.37
C ASP A 250 3.64 0.01 4.15
N TRP A 251 3.28 1.29 4.26
CA TRP A 251 2.62 2.03 3.19
C TRP A 251 3.59 2.77 2.29
N PHE A 252 3.17 2.89 1.04
CA PHE A 252 3.86 3.62 0.00
C PHE A 252 3.05 4.85 -0.42
N GLY A 253 3.75 5.95 -0.67
CA GLY A 253 3.20 7.20 -1.16
C GLY A 253 3.67 7.52 -2.57
N PHE A 254 2.80 8.17 -3.34
CA PHE A 254 3.11 8.75 -4.64
C PHE A 254 2.44 10.13 -4.74
N THR A 255 3.04 11.04 -5.51
CA THR A 255 2.44 12.33 -5.85
C THR A 255 2.64 12.62 -7.33
N THR A 256 1.79 13.48 -7.87
CA THR A 256 1.86 13.92 -9.27
C THR A 256 2.71 15.18 -9.42
N ASP A 257 3.20 15.75 -8.31
CA ASP A 257 4.15 16.85 -8.34
C ASP A 257 5.53 16.36 -8.79
N VAL A 258 5.87 16.64 -10.05
CA VAL A 258 7.13 16.24 -10.69
C VAL A 258 8.38 16.74 -9.97
N ASN A 259 8.27 17.78 -9.14
CA ASN A 259 9.39 18.33 -8.38
C ASN A 259 9.53 17.70 -6.98
N HIS A 260 8.64 16.77 -6.62
CA HIS A 260 8.68 16.12 -5.32
C HIS A 260 9.89 15.18 -5.18
N GLY A 261 10.51 15.16 -4.01
CA GLY A 261 11.73 14.40 -3.74
C GLY A 261 11.58 12.88 -3.96
N CYS A 262 10.36 12.34 -3.90
CA CYS A 262 10.11 10.92 -4.17
C CYS A 262 10.49 10.49 -5.59
N HIS A 263 10.46 11.40 -6.57
CA HIS A 263 10.84 11.11 -7.96
C HIS A 263 12.36 11.13 -8.18
N ALA A 264 13.11 11.77 -7.30
CA ALA A 264 14.57 11.80 -7.36
C ALA A 264 15.22 10.55 -6.76
N LEU A 265 14.52 9.87 -5.85
CA LEU A 265 14.98 8.64 -5.22
C LEU A 265 14.77 7.46 -6.17
N SER A 266 15.77 6.59 -6.38
CA SER A 266 15.58 5.39 -7.21
C SER A 266 14.76 4.32 -6.48
N ALA A 267 14.26 3.32 -7.21
CA ALA A 267 13.56 2.18 -6.60
C ALA A 267 14.48 1.36 -5.67
N ALA A 268 15.76 1.22 -6.02
CA ALA A 268 16.73 0.45 -5.25
C ALA A 268 17.21 1.19 -4.00
N ASP A 269 17.18 2.52 -4.04
CA ASP A 269 17.60 3.38 -2.93
C ASP A 269 16.45 3.68 -1.97
N ASP A 270 15.22 3.21 -2.21
CA ASP A 270 14.07 3.45 -1.32
C ASP A 270 14.21 2.70 0.02
N TYR A 271 13.59 3.22 1.07
CA TYR A 271 13.80 2.69 2.42
C TYR A 271 13.12 1.32 2.55
N ASP A 272 13.86 0.32 3.01
CA ASP A 272 13.31 -0.93 3.47
C ASP A 272 13.46 -1.04 4.98
N PRO A 273 12.34 -1.13 5.73
CA PRO A 273 12.41 -1.34 7.16
C PRO A 273 13.16 -2.65 7.42
N PRO A 274 14.03 -2.68 8.45
CA PRO A 274 14.68 -3.92 8.84
C PRO A 274 13.60 -4.96 9.07
N ALA A 275 13.85 -6.19 8.60
CA ALA A 275 12.93 -7.29 8.80
C ALA A 275 12.49 -7.30 10.27
N PRO A 276 11.17 -7.46 10.55
CA PRO A 276 10.68 -7.49 11.92
C PRO A 276 11.55 -8.46 12.70
N ARG A 277 12.12 -7.98 13.81
CA ARG A 277 13.07 -8.79 14.58
C ARG A 277 12.35 -10.10 14.90
N PRO A 278 13.00 -11.27 14.69
CA PRO A 278 12.38 -12.54 15.04
C PRO A 278 11.91 -12.42 16.47
N SER A 279 10.59 -12.49 16.65
CA SER A 279 9.97 -12.41 17.95
C SER A 279 10.60 -13.49 18.82
N VAL A 280 11.39 -13.09 19.81
CA VAL A 280 12.03 -14.03 20.74
C VAL A 280 10.93 -14.54 21.65
N HIS A 281 10.14 -15.48 21.14
CA HIS A 281 9.02 -16.08 21.84
C HIS A 281 9.57 -17.13 22.80
N THR A 282 9.73 -16.78 24.06
CA THR A 282 9.87 -17.79 25.10
C THR A 282 8.45 -18.24 25.52
N PRO A 283 8.18 -19.54 25.70
CA PRO A 283 6.88 -20.02 26.16
C PRO A 283 6.41 -19.32 27.45
N LYS A 284 7.35 -19.00 28.34
CA LYS A 284 7.08 -18.27 29.59
C LYS A 284 6.61 -16.84 29.36
N MET A 285 7.19 -16.11 28.39
CA MET A 285 6.71 -14.76 28.07
C MET A 285 5.30 -14.80 27.45
N ASN A 286 5.01 -15.79 26.62
CA ASN A 286 3.65 -15.96 26.07
C ASN A 286 2.62 -16.24 27.17
N CYS A 287 2.99 -17.03 28.19
CA CYS A 287 2.15 -17.20 29.37
C CYS A 287 1.91 -15.87 30.10
N LEU A 288 2.94 -15.03 30.23
CA LEU A 288 2.81 -13.73 30.86
C LEU A 288 1.93 -12.76 30.05
N PHE A 289 2.10 -12.70 28.72
CA PHE A 289 1.21 -11.93 27.83
C PHE A 289 -0.24 -12.36 27.97
N ARG A 290 -0.51 -13.67 27.98
CA ARG A 290 -1.86 -14.19 28.18
C ARG A 290 -2.41 -13.79 29.54
N LEU A 291 -1.61 -13.96 30.58
CA LEU A 291 -1.99 -13.62 31.95
C LEU A 291 -2.36 -12.14 32.07
N MET A 292 -1.57 -11.24 31.49
CA MET A 292 -1.87 -9.80 31.49
C MET A 292 -3.23 -9.46 30.87
N LYS A 293 -3.68 -10.24 29.87
CA LYS A 293 -4.98 -10.03 29.21
C LYS A 293 -6.15 -10.65 29.98
N THR A 294 -5.92 -11.69 30.80
CA THR A 294 -7.02 -12.50 31.36
C THR A 294 -7.29 -12.30 32.85
N VAL A 295 -6.30 -11.85 33.64
CA VAL A 295 -6.47 -11.71 35.10
C VAL A 295 -6.54 -10.25 35.55
N ASP A 296 -6.97 -9.99 36.78
CA ASP A 296 -6.97 -8.65 37.35
C ASP A 296 -5.55 -8.08 37.57
N ASP A 297 -5.44 -6.76 37.73
CA ASP A 297 -4.15 -6.07 37.86
C ASP A 297 -3.32 -6.52 39.07
N LEU A 298 -3.94 -6.88 40.21
CA LEU A 298 -3.19 -7.37 41.38
C LEU A 298 -2.57 -8.74 41.10
N THR A 299 -3.36 -9.66 40.53
CA THR A 299 -2.89 -11.00 40.18
C THR A 299 -1.82 -10.95 39.09
N ALA A 300 -2.03 -10.08 38.08
CA ALA A 300 -1.05 -9.81 37.03
C ALA A 300 0.28 -9.32 37.62
N PHE A 301 0.21 -8.33 38.52
CA PHE A 301 1.39 -7.75 39.15
C PHE A 301 2.17 -8.76 39.99
N LYS A 302 1.50 -9.60 40.78
CA LYS A 302 2.16 -10.66 41.56
C LYS A 302 2.94 -11.63 40.67
N ASN A 303 2.35 -12.05 39.56
CA ASN A 303 3.00 -12.96 38.60
C ASN A 303 4.16 -12.29 37.88
N LEU A 304 3.99 -11.02 37.48
CA LEU A 304 5.07 -10.22 36.90
C LEU A 304 6.25 -10.08 37.87
N TYR A 305 5.99 -9.82 39.14
CA TYR A 305 7.03 -9.70 40.16
C TYR A 305 7.76 -11.03 40.44
N VAL A 306 7.07 -12.17 40.34
CA VAL A 306 7.74 -13.49 40.38
C VAL A 306 8.59 -13.68 39.14
N PHE A 307 8.10 -13.29 37.96
CA PHE A 307 8.82 -13.38 36.70
C PHE A 307 10.14 -12.61 36.73
N THR A 308 10.19 -11.42 37.35
CA THR A 308 11.40 -10.59 37.45
C THR A 308 12.49 -11.21 38.31
N ARG A 309 12.16 -12.18 39.18
CA ARG A 309 13.17 -12.95 39.93
C ARG A 309 13.95 -13.93 39.06
N HIS A 310 13.36 -14.36 37.94
CA HIS A 310 13.99 -15.28 37.00
C HIS A 310 14.67 -14.58 35.83
N TYR A 311 14.27 -13.34 35.54
CA TYR A 311 14.73 -12.56 34.40
C TYR A 311 15.20 -11.19 34.88
N PRO A 312 16.53 -10.95 34.98
CA PRO A 312 17.06 -9.64 35.36
C PRO A 312 16.67 -8.58 34.34
N MET A 313 16.79 -7.30 34.72
CA MET A 313 16.34 -6.14 33.93
C MET A 313 16.94 -6.08 32.52
N ASP A 314 18.20 -6.49 32.36
CA ASP A 314 18.95 -6.49 31.12
C ASP A 314 18.69 -7.72 30.23
N HIS A 315 17.88 -8.67 30.71
CA HIS A 315 17.58 -9.90 29.98
C HIS A 315 16.80 -9.64 28.68
N CYS A 316 17.22 -10.23 27.57
CA CYS A 316 16.64 -9.99 26.24
C CYS A 316 15.14 -10.31 26.12
N THR A 317 14.61 -11.19 26.98
CA THR A 317 13.18 -11.55 27.06
C THR A 317 12.29 -10.33 27.29
N TRP A 318 12.76 -9.29 27.97
CA TRP A 318 11.96 -8.07 28.15
C TRP A 318 11.71 -7.32 26.84
N ARG A 319 12.47 -7.60 25.78
CA ARG A 319 12.28 -7.06 24.42
C ARG A 319 11.34 -7.92 23.57
N SER A 320 10.83 -9.03 24.10
CA SER A 320 9.85 -9.85 23.40
C SER A 320 8.55 -9.08 23.16
N THR A 321 7.94 -9.36 22.02
CA THR A 321 6.68 -8.78 21.58
C THR A 321 5.65 -9.88 21.31
N ASP A 322 4.37 -9.54 21.36
CA ASP A 322 3.33 -10.42 20.80
C ASP A 322 3.30 -10.33 19.26
N LEU A 323 2.33 -10.98 18.61
CA LEU A 323 2.19 -11.03 17.15
C LEU A 323 1.94 -9.66 16.50
N THR A 324 1.71 -8.61 17.30
CA THR A 324 1.44 -7.24 16.84
C THR A 324 2.54 -6.26 17.29
N GLY A 325 3.70 -6.78 17.70
CA GLY A 325 4.81 -5.96 18.18
C GLY A 325 4.60 -5.38 19.56
N ASN A 326 3.47 -5.68 20.24
CA ASN A 326 3.23 -5.14 21.57
C ASN A 326 4.19 -5.77 22.57
N THR A 327 5.03 -4.94 23.18
CA THR A 327 5.80 -5.35 24.36
C THR A 327 4.88 -5.59 25.55
N LEU A 328 5.41 -6.20 26.61
CA LEU A 328 4.65 -6.41 27.84
C LEU A 328 4.06 -5.11 28.42
N LEU A 329 4.79 -3.98 28.29
CA LEU A 329 4.33 -2.68 28.76
C LEU A 329 3.18 -2.12 27.91
N HIS A 330 3.18 -2.36 26.59
CA HIS A 330 2.01 -2.04 25.75
C HIS A 330 0.79 -2.80 26.21
N ILE A 331 0.91 -4.13 26.41
CA ILE A 331 -0.19 -4.98 26.84
C ILE A 331 -0.69 -4.55 28.22
N ALA A 332 0.21 -4.25 29.17
CA ALA A 332 -0.17 -3.73 30.48
C ALA A 332 -1.01 -2.45 30.37
N SER A 333 -0.59 -1.52 29.51
CA SER A 333 -1.24 -0.23 29.32
C SER A 333 -2.59 -0.38 28.62
N LEU A 334 -2.66 -1.21 27.58
CA LEU A 334 -3.88 -1.59 26.86
C LEU A 334 -4.94 -2.19 27.79
N GLU A 335 -4.52 -3.12 28.65
CA GLU A 335 -5.39 -3.86 29.56
C GLU A 335 -5.65 -3.11 30.88
N LYS A 336 -5.30 -1.81 30.93
CA LYS A 336 -5.50 -0.89 32.08
C LYS A 336 -4.90 -1.45 33.39
N LYS A 337 -3.77 -2.17 33.30
CA LYS A 337 -3.05 -2.78 34.44
C LYS A 337 -2.12 -1.77 35.09
N ASN A 338 -2.70 -0.78 35.77
CA ASN A 338 -1.99 0.38 36.31
C ASN A 338 -0.78 0.03 37.17
N ARG A 339 -0.85 -1.03 38.01
CA ARG A 339 0.28 -1.46 38.83
C ARG A 339 1.39 -2.07 37.98
N CYS A 340 1.04 -2.96 37.05
CA CYS A 340 2.00 -3.54 36.12
C CYS A 340 2.66 -2.47 35.25
N THR A 341 1.90 -1.52 34.69
CA THR A 341 2.43 -0.43 33.88
C THR A 341 3.44 0.39 34.66
N LYS A 342 3.07 0.92 35.84
CA LYS A 342 3.99 1.71 36.68
C LYS A 342 5.27 0.93 37.04
N PHE A 343 5.12 -0.34 37.38
CA PHE A 343 6.26 -1.19 37.69
C PHE A 343 7.17 -1.41 36.48
N LEU A 344 6.62 -1.73 35.31
CA LEU A 344 7.39 -1.96 34.09
C LEU A 344 8.10 -0.68 33.61
N MET A 345 7.47 0.48 33.75
CA MET A 345 8.10 1.77 33.41
C MET A 345 9.33 2.06 34.30
N ALA A 346 9.29 1.65 35.57
CA ALA A 346 10.41 1.81 36.50
C ALA A 346 11.46 0.69 36.35
N PHE A 347 11.01 -0.55 36.16
CA PHE A 347 11.87 -1.73 36.10
C PHE A 347 12.59 -1.86 34.76
N CYS A 348 11.94 -1.54 33.64
CA CYS A 348 12.58 -1.56 32.31
C CYS A 348 12.35 -0.23 31.58
N PRO A 349 13.06 0.85 31.95
CA PRO A 349 12.79 2.20 31.42
C PRO A 349 12.84 2.32 29.90
N TYR A 350 13.65 1.49 29.24
CA TYR A 350 13.75 1.49 27.77
C TYR A 350 12.43 1.06 27.08
N LEU A 351 11.56 0.32 27.78
CA LEU A 351 10.25 -0.07 27.25
C LEU A 351 9.35 1.13 27.01
N ASN A 352 9.54 2.24 27.74
CA ASN A 352 8.76 3.47 27.57
C ASN A 352 8.97 4.10 26.19
N GLN A 353 10.12 3.84 25.58
CA GLN A 353 10.49 4.34 24.26
C GLN A 353 10.35 3.28 23.16
N THR A 354 10.07 2.03 23.55
CA THR A 354 9.90 0.95 22.58
C THR A 354 8.53 1.07 21.97
N ARG A 355 8.46 1.18 20.65
CA ARG A 355 7.19 1.20 19.92
C ARG A 355 6.79 -0.21 19.49
N ASN A 356 5.50 -0.46 19.34
CA ASN A 356 4.99 -1.69 18.73
C ASN A 356 5.09 -1.64 17.20
N ASP A 357 4.60 -2.67 16.50
CA ASP A 357 4.66 -2.74 15.04
C ASP A 357 3.80 -1.65 14.36
N ALA A 358 2.82 -1.09 15.08
CA ALA A 358 2.02 0.05 14.63
C ALA A 358 2.70 1.41 14.89
N GLY A 359 3.90 1.42 15.46
CA GLY A 359 4.64 2.64 15.82
C GLY A 359 4.12 3.34 17.07
N ASP A 360 3.18 2.75 17.82
CA ASP A 360 2.65 3.36 19.05
C ASP A 360 3.63 3.17 20.21
N LEU A 361 3.72 4.18 21.09
CA LEU A 361 4.40 4.05 22.37
C LEU A 361 3.44 3.46 23.41
N PRO A 362 3.91 2.78 24.46
CA PRO A 362 3.01 2.21 25.47
C PRO A 362 2.09 3.25 26.11
N GLU A 363 2.59 4.46 26.33
CA GLU A 363 1.80 5.58 26.86
C GLU A 363 0.72 6.07 25.88
N SER A 364 0.99 6.07 24.56
CA SER A 364 0.00 6.53 23.58
C SER A 364 -1.18 5.55 23.47
N VAL A 365 -0.94 4.26 23.70
CA VAL A 365 -2.02 3.27 23.69
C VAL A 365 -2.97 3.43 24.89
N PHE A 366 -2.48 3.97 26.02
CA PHE A 366 -3.30 4.25 27.19
C PHE A 366 -4.40 5.29 26.89
N GLY A 367 -4.07 6.34 26.15
CA GLY A 367 -4.99 7.42 25.79
C GLY A 367 -6.03 7.03 24.73
N LEU A 368 -5.66 6.19 23.76
CA LEU A 368 -6.53 5.80 22.65
C LEU A 368 -7.72 4.91 23.07
N TYR A 369 -7.60 4.19 24.19
CA TYR A 369 -8.61 3.23 24.68
C TYR A 369 -9.30 3.64 25.99
N ALA A 370 -8.94 4.79 26.58
CA ALA A 370 -9.72 5.40 27.67
C ALA A 370 -11.03 6.04 27.17
N LEU A 371 -11.17 6.21 25.84
CA LEU A 371 -12.37 6.73 25.16
C LEU A 371 -13.24 5.62 24.53
N ARG A 372 -12.91 4.34 24.79
CA ARG A 372 -13.81 3.19 24.60
C ARG A 372 -14.37 2.79 25.95
#